data_AF-A0A6J1G4J1-F1
#
_entry.id   AF-A0A6J1G4J1-F1
#
_cell.length_a   1.000
_cell.length_b   1.000
_cell.length_c   1.000
_cell.angle_alpha   90.00
_cell.angle_beta   90.00
_cell.angle_gamma   90.00
#
_symmetry.space_group_name_H-M   'P 1'
#
loop_
_entity.id
_entity.type
_entity.pdbx_description
1 polymer ?
#
loop_
_entity_poly.entity_id
_entity_poly.type
_entity_poly.pdbx_seq_one_letter_code
_entity_poly.pdbx_strand_id
1 'polypeptide(L)'
;MEIAKAAQESWAKTPLWRRAEVLHKAAAILKEHKAPIAECLVKEIAMPAKDPVTEVVRSGDLVSYCAEEGVRILGEGKFLVADSFPGN
;
A
#
# COMPACT_ATOMS: atom_id res chain seq x y z
N MET A 1 16.22 5.42 14.32
CA MET A 1 14.84 5.49 14.85
C MET A 1 14.34 6.91 15.01
N GLU A 2 15.19 7.88 15.40
CA GLU A 2 14.77 9.29 15.57
C GLU A 2 14.06 9.91 14.36
N ILE A 3 14.52 9.62 13.12
CA ILE A 3 13.90 10.14 11.89
C ILE A 3 12.45 9.65 11.74
N ALA A 4 12.22 8.35 11.93
CA ALA A 4 10.87 7.77 11.81
C ALA A 4 9.93 8.31 12.90
N LYS A 5 10.45 8.49 14.12
CA LYS A 5 9.71 9.07 15.24
C LYS A 5 9.28 10.50 14.95
N ALA A 6 10.18 11.33 14.42
CA ALA A 6 9.86 12.71 14.03
C ALA A 6 8.83 12.77 12.89
N ALA A 7 8.92 11.88 11.90
CA ALA A 7 8.00 11.86 10.76
C ALA A 7 6.58 11.37 11.14
N GLN A 8 6.46 10.51 12.17
CA GLN A 8 5.18 9.91 12.57
C GLN A 8 4.09 10.95 12.88
N GLU A 9 4.44 12.07 13.52
CA GLU A 9 3.48 13.12 13.85
C GLU A 9 2.86 13.76 12.60
N SER A 10 3.68 14.03 11.58
CA SER A 10 3.20 14.57 10.29
C SER A 10 2.38 13.53 9.51
N TRP A 11 2.80 12.27 9.53
CA TRP A 11 2.07 11.18 8.87
C TRP A 11 0.70 10.94 9.51
N ALA A 12 0.62 11.01 10.84
CA ALA A 12 -0.64 10.85 11.59
C ALA A 12 -1.68 11.93 11.25
N LYS A 13 -1.25 13.12 10.79
CA LYS A 13 -2.14 14.21 10.32
C LYS A 13 -2.53 14.09 8.84
N THR A 14 -1.95 13.14 8.11
CA THR A 14 -2.29 12.94 6.68
C THR A 14 -3.71 12.34 6.58
N PRO A 15 -4.63 12.91 5.78
CA PRO A 15 -5.98 12.35 5.62
C PRO A 15 -5.96 10.92 5.09
N LEU A 16 -6.97 10.12 5.43
CA LEU A 16 -7.03 8.71 5.07
C LEU A 16 -7.07 8.50 3.56
N TRP A 17 -7.83 9.31 2.82
CA TRP A 17 -7.88 9.23 1.36
C TRP A 17 -6.51 9.47 0.71
N ARG A 18 -5.69 10.37 1.27
CA ARG A 18 -4.31 10.61 0.80
C ARG A 18 -3.40 9.42 1.07
N ARG A 19 -3.53 8.78 2.24
CA ARG A 19 -2.76 7.56 2.55
C ARG A 19 -3.15 6.43 1.61
N ALA A 20 -4.45 6.24 1.37
CA ALA A 20 -4.95 5.26 0.41
C ALA A 20 -4.44 5.54 -1.01
N GLU A 21 -4.46 6.81 -1.45
CA GLU A 21 -3.90 7.24 -2.75
C GLU A 21 -2.43 6.81 -2.91
N VAL A 22 -1.60 6.99 -1.88
CA VAL A 22 -0.18 6.57 -1.88
C VAL A 22 -0.08 5.04 -1.99
N LEU A 23 -0.89 4.29 -1.26
CA LEU A 23 -0.88 2.82 -1.29
C LEU A 23 -1.34 2.28 -2.65
N HIS A 24 -2.37 2.86 -3.27
CA HIS A 24 -2.79 2.47 -4.62
C HIS A 24 -1.72 2.79 -5.67
N LYS A 25 -1.02 3.92 -5.55
CA LYS A 25 0.14 4.22 -6.40
C LYS A 25 1.24 3.18 -6.25
N ALA A 26 1.56 2.78 -5.02
CA ALA A 26 2.54 1.72 -4.77
C ALA A 26 2.11 0.38 -5.38
N ALA A 27 0.83 0.00 -5.23
CA ALA A 27 0.28 -1.21 -5.84
C ALA A 27 0.33 -1.17 -7.38
N ALA A 28 0.05 -0.03 -7.99
CA ALA A 28 0.17 0.16 -9.44
C ALA A 28 1.62 -0.02 -9.92
N ILE A 29 2.58 0.60 -9.22
CA ILE A 29 4.02 0.48 -9.52
C ILE A 29 4.47 -0.99 -9.41
N LEU A 30 4.04 -1.73 -8.38
CA LEU A 30 4.34 -3.16 -8.26
C LEU A 30 3.84 -3.97 -9.46
N LYS A 31 2.61 -3.70 -9.92
CA LYS A 31 2.00 -4.41 -11.05
C LYS A 31 2.63 -4.02 -12.40
N GLU A 32 3.01 -2.76 -12.56
CA GLU A 32 3.71 -2.25 -13.75
C GLU A 32 5.11 -2.86 -13.87
N HIS A 33 5.85 -2.92 -12.75
CA HIS A 33 7.20 -3.47 -12.68
C HIS A 33 7.26 -4.94 -12.24
N LYS A 34 6.17 -5.70 -12.43
CA LYS A 34 6.10 -7.10 -11.97
C LYS A 34 7.19 -8.01 -12.54
N ALA A 35 7.59 -7.79 -13.79
CA ALA A 35 8.61 -8.61 -14.46
C ALA A 35 10.01 -8.42 -13.85
N PRO A 36 10.57 -7.19 -13.75
CA PRO A 36 11.88 -7.00 -13.12
C PRO A 36 11.88 -7.36 -11.63
N ILE A 37 10.80 -7.12 -10.90
CA ILE A 37 10.70 -7.52 -9.48
C ILE A 37 10.68 -9.05 -9.36
N ALA A 38 9.92 -9.74 -10.21
CA ALA A 38 9.88 -11.19 -10.23
C ALA A 38 11.25 -11.81 -10.54
N GLU A 39 12.01 -11.22 -11.45
CA GLU A 39 13.39 -11.63 -11.74
C GLU A 39 14.30 -11.50 -10.50
N CYS A 40 14.17 -10.41 -9.75
CA CYS A 40 14.87 -10.25 -8.48
C CYS A 40 14.50 -11.36 -7.48
N LEU A 41 13.21 -11.70 -7.34
CA LEU A 41 12.77 -12.77 -6.44
C LEU A 41 13.38 -14.14 -6.81
N VAL A 42 13.47 -14.47 -8.09
CA VAL A 42 14.11 -15.72 -8.53
C VAL A 42 15.60 -15.72 -8.15
N LYS A 43 16.29 -14.60 -8.33
CA LYS A 43 17.73 -14.47 -8.09
C LYS A 43 18.08 -14.42 -6.60
N GLU A 44 17.28 -13.74 -5.79
CA GLU A 44 17.58 -13.47 -4.38
C GLU A 44 17.22 -14.66 -3.48
N ILE A 45 16.06 -15.28 -3.69
CA ILE A 45 15.51 -16.32 -2.80
C ILE A 45 15.29 -17.66 -3.48
N ALA A 46 15.83 -17.86 -4.69
CA ALA A 46 15.69 -19.09 -5.48
C ALA A 46 14.22 -19.52 -5.70
N MET A 47 13.31 -18.53 -5.83
CA MET A 47 11.89 -18.81 -6.05
C MET A 47 11.69 -19.53 -7.41
N PRO A 48 10.81 -20.54 -7.50
CA PRO A 48 10.53 -21.22 -8.76
C PRO A 48 9.97 -20.24 -9.80
N ALA A 49 10.54 -20.20 -11.01
CA ALA A 49 10.27 -19.17 -12.02
C ALA A 49 8.79 -19.01 -12.46
N LYS A 50 7.92 -19.97 -12.14
CA LYS A 50 6.47 -19.92 -12.41
C LYS A 50 5.66 -19.10 -11.38
N ASP A 51 6.20 -18.91 -10.17
CA ASP A 51 5.51 -18.30 -9.04
C ASP A 51 5.76 -16.79 -8.80
N PRO A 52 6.91 -16.17 -9.14
CA PRO A 52 7.27 -14.84 -8.66
C PRO A 52 6.40 -13.71 -9.22
N VAL A 53 5.94 -13.83 -10.47
CA VAL A 53 5.02 -12.83 -11.05
C VAL A 53 3.69 -12.83 -10.30
N THR A 54 3.17 -14.01 -9.98
CA THR A 54 1.94 -14.17 -9.20
C THR A 54 2.12 -13.58 -7.81
N GLU A 55 3.29 -13.79 -7.19
CA GLU A 55 3.58 -13.22 -5.87
C GLU A 55 3.60 -11.69 -5.90
N VAL A 56 4.27 -11.07 -6.87
CA VAL A 56 4.32 -9.60 -6.98
C VAL A 56 2.93 -9.01 -7.20
N VAL A 57 2.12 -9.64 -8.08
CA VAL A 57 0.73 -9.19 -8.32
C VAL A 57 -0.10 -9.32 -7.05
N ARG A 58 0.00 -10.46 -6.35
CA ARG A 58 -0.70 -10.73 -5.09
C ARG A 58 -0.30 -9.74 -3.99
N SER A 59 0.99 -9.37 -3.89
CA SER A 59 1.44 -8.33 -2.96
C SER A 59 0.83 -6.97 -3.30
N GLY A 60 0.74 -6.60 -4.58
CA GLY A 60 0.07 -5.37 -5.02
C GLY A 60 -1.43 -5.37 -4.71
N ASP A 61 -2.10 -6.51 -4.87
CA ASP A 61 -3.51 -6.68 -4.49
C ASP A 61 -3.70 -6.55 -2.98
N LEU A 62 -2.81 -7.14 -2.17
CA LEU A 62 -2.85 -7.02 -0.72
C LEU A 62 -2.67 -5.56 -0.26
N VAL A 63 -1.75 -4.81 -0.87
CA VAL A 63 -1.56 -3.38 -0.58
C VAL A 63 -2.82 -2.59 -0.92
N SER A 64 -3.45 -2.89 -2.07
CA SER A 64 -4.71 -2.23 -2.47
C SER A 64 -5.83 -2.56 -1.50
N TYR A 65 -5.95 -3.83 -1.08
CA TYR A 65 -6.93 -4.26 -0.09
C TYR A 65 -6.75 -3.54 1.25
N CYS A 66 -5.52 -3.47 1.76
CA CYS A 66 -5.21 -2.74 3.00
C CYS A 66 -5.53 -1.24 2.91
N ALA A 67 -5.37 -0.62 1.74
CA ALA A 67 -5.76 0.77 1.52
C ALA A 67 -7.27 0.96 1.72
N GLU A 68 -8.08 0.10 1.11
CA GLU A 68 -9.54 0.14 1.22
C GLU A 68 -10.01 -0.17 2.64
N GLU A 69 -9.46 -1.21 3.27
CA GLU A 69 -9.80 -1.57 4.65
C GLU A 69 -9.38 -0.47 5.64
N GLY A 70 -8.26 0.21 5.41
CA GLY A 70 -7.84 1.35 6.22
C GLY A 70 -8.83 2.52 6.17
N VAL A 71 -9.45 2.76 5.01
CA VAL A 71 -10.53 3.75 4.85
C VAL A 71 -11.82 3.27 5.50
N ARG A 72 -12.16 1.97 5.41
CA ARG A 72 -13.38 1.37 6.00
C ARG A 72 -13.36 1.30 7.53
N ILE A 73 -12.30 0.74 8.13
CA ILE A 73 -12.22 0.44 9.57
C ILE A 73 -12.30 1.72 10.42
N LEU A 74 -11.73 2.82 9.94
CA LEU A 74 -11.79 4.10 10.63
C LEU A 74 -13.11 4.86 10.40
N GLY A 75 -13.98 4.36 9.51
CA GLY A 75 -15.35 4.83 9.31
C GLY A 75 -16.39 4.14 10.20
N GLU A 76 -16.10 2.94 10.73
CA GLU A 76 -16.98 2.25 11.68
C GLU A 76 -16.79 2.82 13.10
N GLY A 77 -17.81 3.52 13.62
CA GLY A 77 -17.92 3.85 15.05
C GLY A 77 -17.39 5.22 15.48
N LYS A 78 -16.91 6.06 14.57
CA LYS A 78 -16.75 7.51 14.78
C LYS A 78 -17.39 8.23 13.61
N PHE A 79 -18.16 9.29 13.88
CA PHE A 79 -18.76 10.21 12.90
C PHE A 79 -17.97 10.21 11.58
N LEU A 80 -18.63 9.88 10.45
CA LEU A 80 -18.07 9.89 9.09
C LEU A 80 -16.90 10.88 8.99
N VAL A 81 -15.67 10.38 9.13
CA VAL A 81 -14.51 11.26 9.20
C VAL A 81 -14.35 11.84 7.81
N ALA A 82 -14.48 13.16 7.67
CA ALA A 82 -14.38 13.84 6.38
C ALA A 82 -13.07 13.47 5.63
N ASP A 83 -12.03 13.07 6.38
CA ASP A 83 -10.74 12.59 5.91
C ASP A 83 -10.76 11.33 5.04
N SER A 84 -11.88 10.60 4.97
CA SER A 84 -12.02 9.46 4.06
C SER A 84 -12.40 9.86 2.63
N PHE A 85 -12.83 11.10 2.42
CA PHE A 85 -13.23 11.61 1.11
C PHE A 85 -12.31 12.76 0.66
N PRO A 86 -11.96 12.85 -0.63
CA PRO A 86 -11.36 14.05 -1.17
C PRO A 86 -12.39 15.18 -1.08
N GLY A 87 -12.23 16.08 -0.10
CA GLY A 87 -12.97 17.35 -0.07
C GLY A 87 -12.47 18.25 -1.20
N ASN A 88 -13.39 18.96 -1.87
CA ASN A 88 -13.06 20.06 -2.78
C ASN A 88 -12.32 21.19 -2.05
#